data_AF-A0A919KB31-F1
#
_entry.id   AF-A0A919KB31-F1
#
_cell.length_a   1.000
_cell.length_b   1.000
_cell.length_c   1.000
_cell.angle_alpha   90.00
_cell.angle_beta   90.00
_cell.angle_gamma   90.00
#
_symmetry.space_group_name_H-M   'P 1'
#
loop_
_entity.id
_entity.type
_entity.pdbx_description
1 polymer ?
#
loop_
_entity_poly.entity_id
_entity_poly.type
_entity_poly.pdbx_seq_one_letter_code
_entity_poly.pdbx_strand_id
1 'polypeptide(L)'
;MIRTSRADAQCPVRPGEPCTLCQMGAAGPQDCPLVYLVMTDEELRAGVQAAAVRARARRARRGERLSRRTAKWSAGSGAAWFRRVRSSRRATERCRRIRIRWSR
;
A
#
# COMPACT_ATOMS: atom_id res chain seq x y z
N MET A 1 -13.63 13.68 15.60
CA MET A 1 -14.00 12.27 15.35
C MET A 1 -14.11 12.06 13.85
N ILE A 2 -13.05 11.56 13.19
CA ILE A 2 -13.14 11.20 11.76
C ILE A 2 -13.83 9.83 11.72
N ARG A 3 -15.12 9.81 11.37
CA ARG A 3 -15.88 8.58 11.17
C ARG A 3 -15.41 7.91 9.88
N THR A 4 -14.40 7.05 10.00
CA THR A 4 -14.09 6.06 8.97
C THR A 4 -15.23 5.04 8.93
N SER A 5 -16.21 5.23 8.06
CA SER A 5 -17.23 4.21 7.83
C SER A 5 -17.66 4.13 6.37
N ARG A 6 -17.10 3.11 5.67
CA ARG A 6 -17.76 2.00 4.91
C ARG A 6 -16.97 1.54 3.67
N ALA A 7 -16.15 2.41 3.14
CA ALA A 7 -15.03 2.20 2.23
C ALA A 7 -14.52 3.62 2.07
N ASP A 8 -13.29 3.95 2.49
CA ASP A 8 -12.78 5.31 2.31
C ASP A 8 -13.01 5.72 0.85
N ALA A 9 -13.93 6.67 0.64
CA ALA A 9 -14.28 7.10 -0.71
C ALA A 9 -12.98 7.60 -1.34
N GLN A 10 -12.50 6.92 -2.37
CA GLN A 10 -11.23 7.26 -2.99
C GLN A 10 -11.38 8.59 -3.72
N CYS A 11 -10.37 9.45 -3.64
CA CYS A 11 -10.37 10.70 -4.40
C CYS A 11 -10.20 10.38 -5.89
N PRO A 12 -11.16 10.72 -6.78
CA PRO A 12 -11.06 10.40 -8.20
C PRO A 12 -9.80 10.99 -8.86
N VAL A 13 -9.43 12.21 -8.44
CA VAL A 13 -8.26 12.96 -8.94
C VAL A 13 -6.94 12.35 -8.46
N ARG A 14 -6.93 11.63 -7.33
CA ARG A 14 -5.74 10.98 -6.75
C ARG A 14 -5.95 9.46 -6.67
N PRO A 15 -5.73 8.72 -7.78
CA PRO A 15 -6.01 7.29 -7.83
C PRO A 15 -5.30 6.49 -6.73
N GLY A 16 -6.09 5.84 -5.89
CA GLY A 16 -5.61 4.95 -4.84
C GLY A 16 -5.19 5.66 -3.55
N GLU A 17 -5.60 6.91 -3.37
CA GLU A 17 -5.58 7.61 -2.08
C GLU A 17 -7.02 7.83 -1.56
N PRO A 18 -7.24 7.69 -0.24
CA PRO A 18 -8.53 8.00 0.38
C PRO A 18 -8.81 9.51 0.31
N CYS A 19 -10.08 9.89 0.34
CA CYS A 19 -10.45 11.30 0.49
C CYS A 19 -10.03 11.80 1.87
N THR A 20 -9.20 12.84 1.92
CA THR A 20 -8.70 13.44 3.17
C THR A 20 -9.44 14.72 3.54
N LEU A 21 -10.56 15.04 2.87
CA LEU A 21 -11.32 16.29 3.06
C LEU A 21 -10.42 17.53 3.01
N CYS A 22 -9.50 17.57 2.02
CA CYS A 22 -8.50 18.63 1.93
C CYS A 22 -9.07 20.02 1.56
N GLN A 23 -10.29 20.08 1.05
CA GLN A 23 -10.97 21.33 0.74
C GLN A 23 -11.95 21.68 1.85
N MET A 24 -11.94 22.95 2.27
CA MET A 24 -12.83 23.47 3.30
C MET A 24 -14.30 23.30 2.88
N GLY A 25 -15.11 22.72 3.76
CA GLY A 25 -16.54 22.51 3.52
C GLY A 25 -16.89 21.23 2.75
N ALA A 26 -15.93 20.46 2.25
CA ALA A 26 -16.21 19.18 1.60
C ALA A 26 -16.52 18.10 2.66
N ALA A 27 -17.64 17.39 2.50
CA ALA A 27 -17.96 16.18 3.28
C ALA A 27 -17.53 14.89 2.57
N GLY A 28 -17.18 14.98 1.29
CA GLY A 28 -16.68 13.88 0.47
C GLY A 28 -16.27 14.33 -0.94
N PRO A 29 -15.89 13.39 -1.82
CA PRO A 29 -15.45 13.72 -3.18
C PRO A 29 -16.53 14.38 -4.02
N GLN A 30 -17.81 14.05 -3.80
CA GLN A 30 -18.95 14.68 -4.49
C GLN A 30 -19.12 16.17 -4.15
N ASP A 31 -18.66 16.60 -2.97
CA ASP A 31 -18.79 17.98 -2.48
C ASP A 31 -17.52 18.81 -2.70
N CYS A 32 -16.51 18.25 -3.39
CA CYS A 32 -15.23 18.92 -3.63
C CYS A 32 -15.26 19.72 -4.94
N PRO A 33 -15.02 21.05 -4.90
CA PRO A 33 -15.03 21.89 -6.11
C PRO A 33 -14.04 21.43 -7.18
N LEU A 34 -12.87 20.92 -6.77
CA LEU A 34 -11.88 20.38 -7.71
C LEU A 34 -12.39 19.13 -8.43
N VAL A 35 -13.06 18.23 -7.71
CA VAL A 35 -13.64 17.03 -8.32
C VAL A 35 -14.74 17.43 -9.28
N TYR A 36 -15.59 18.40 -8.92
CA TYR A 36 -16.61 18.94 -9.83
C TYR A 36 -16.00 19.43 -11.15
N LEU A 37 -14.97 20.27 -11.11
CA LEU A 37 -14.33 20.81 -12.32
C LEU A 37 -13.74 19.70 -13.19
N VAL A 38 -12.95 18.81 -12.59
CA VAL A 38 -12.26 17.73 -13.32
C VAL A 38 -13.26 16.71 -13.87
N MET A 39 -14.32 16.39 -13.11
CA MET A 39 -15.29 15.40 -13.52
C MET A 39 -16.36 15.97 -14.44
N THR A 40 -16.53 17.29 -14.58
CA THR A 40 -17.48 17.89 -15.52
C THR A 40 -16.87 18.05 -16.91
N ASP A 41 -15.56 18.31 -16.99
CA ASP A 41 -14.81 18.39 -18.24
C ASP A 41 -14.46 17.00 -18.80
N GLU A 42 -14.80 16.74 -20.06
CA GLU A 42 -14.62 15.41 -20.67
C GLU A 42 -13.14 15.05 -20.87
N GLU A 43 -12.31 16.01 -21.27
CA GLU A 43 -10.88 15.77 -21.51
C GLU A 43 -10.18 15.45 -20.19
N LEU A 44 -10.46 16.24 -19.15
CA LEU A 44 -9.91 16.02 -17.81
C LEU A 44 -10.39 14.70 -17.21
N ARG A 45 -11.69 14.38 -17.36
CA ARG A 45 -12.26 13.10 -16.91
C ARG A 45 -11.56 11.92 -17.59
N ALA A 46 -11.40 11.96 -18.91
CA ALA A 46 -10.68 10.93 -19.66
C ALA A 46 -9.22 10.81 -19.20
N GLY A 47 -8.54 11.93 -18.95
CA GLY A 47 -7.19 11.98 -18.41
C GLY A 47 -7.05 11.28 -17.06
N VAL A 48 -7.98 11.52 -16.14
CA VAL A 48 -8.03 10.85 -14.83
C VAL A 48 -8.26 9.35 -14.97
N GLN A 49 -9.19 8.93 -15.83
CA GLN A 49 -9.44 7.50 -16.08
C GLN A 49 -8.19 6.81 -16.65
N ALA A 50 -7.53 7.44 -17.63
CA ALA A 50 -6.28 6.94 -18.19
C ALA A 50 -5.15 6.86 -17.13
N ALA A 51 -5.06 7.84 -16.22
CA ALA A 51 -4.13 7.79 -15.09
C ALA A 51 -4.44 6.63 -14.14
N ALA A 52 -5.72 6.38 -13.82
CA ALA A 52 -6.14 5.28 -12.96
C ALA A 52 -5.80 3.91 -13.55
N VAL A 53 -6.03 3.71 -14.85
CA VAL A 53 -5.65 2.48 -15.57
C VAL A 53 -4.13 2.25 -15.49
N ARG A 54 -3.33 3.29 -15.77
CA ARG A 54 -1.86 3.22 -15.68
C ARG A 54 -1.40 2.90 -14.26
N ALA A 55 -1.99 3.50 -13.23
CA ALA A 55 -1.66 3.24 -11.84
C ALA A 55 -1.96 1.79 -11.43
N ARG A 56 -3.12 1.24 -11.83
CA ARG A 56 -3.48 -0.17 -11.60
C ARG A 56 -2.49 -1.12 -12.27
N ALA A 57 -2.12 -0.86 -13.53
CA ALA A 57 -1.13 -1.65 -14.24
C ALA A 57 0.25 -1.62 -13.56
N ARG A 58 0.69 -0.46 -13.06
CA ARG A 58 1.95 -0.34 -12.30
C ARG A 58 1.91 -1.13 -11.00
N ARG A 59 0.80 -1.08 -10.25
CA ARG A 59 0.59 -1.86 -9.01
C ARG A 59 0.64 -3.37 -9.28
N ALA A 60 -0.01 -3.83 -10.36
CA ALA A 60 0.01 -5.23 -10.77
C ALA A 60 1.44 -5.72 -11.08
N ARG A 61 2.19 -4.98 -11.92
CA ARG A 61 3.60 -5.30 -12.24
C ARG A 61 4.49 -5.32 -10.99
N ARG A 62 4.26 -4.39 -10.05
CA ARG A 62 4.97 -4.37 -8.77
C ARG A 62 4.65 -5.61 -7.94
N GLY A 63 3.37 -5.98 -7.84
CA GLY A 63 2.93 -7.20 -7.15
C GLY A 63 3.58 -8.46 -7.72
N GLU A 64 3.60 -8.59 -9.04
CA GLU A 64 4.26 -9.72 -9.72
C GLU A 64 5.77 -9.74 -9.46
N ARG A 65 6.44 -8.59 -9.55
CA ARG A 65 7.88 -8.48 -9.24
C ARG A 65 8.18 -8.87 -7.79
N LEU A 66 7.36 -8.43 -6.84
CA LEU A 66 7.49 -8.85 -5.44
C LEU A 66 7.30 -10.36 -5.30
N SER A 67 6.27 -10.93 -5.93
CA SER A 67 6.00 -12.38 -5.93
C SER A 67 7.19 -13.19 -6.46
N ARG A 68 7.77 -12.79 -7.61
CA ARG A 68 8.97 -13.44 -8.17
C ARG A 68 10.18 -13.33 -7.22
N ARG A 69 10.36 -12.17 -6.57
CA ARG A 69 11.43 -11.98 -5.57
C ARG A 69 11.23 -12.88 -4.35
N THR A 70 10.01 -12.99 -3.83
CA THR A 70 9.69 -13.88 -2.70
C THR A 70 9.86 -15.35 -3.07
N ALA A 71 9.48 -15.75 -4.28
CA ALA A 71 9.72 -17.11 -4.79
C ALA A 71 11.23 -17.42 -4.89
N LYS A 72 12.01 -16.50 -5.47
CA LYS A 72 13.48 -16.62 -5.54
C LYS A 72 14.12 -16.70 -4.15
N TRP A 73 13.65 -15.92 -3.17
CA TRP A 73 14.17 -15.96 -1.80
C TRP A 73 13.86 -17.28 -1.09
N SER A 74 12.70 -17.86 -1.37
CA SER A 74 12.24 -19.16 -0.84
C SER A 74 12.98 -20.35 -1.46
N ALA A 75 13.31 -20.27 -2.75
CA ALA A 75 14.06 -21.30 -3.48
C ALA A 75 15.59 -21.21 -3.29
N GLY A 76 16.10 -20.06 -2.84
CA GLY A 76 17.53 -19.80 -2.68
C GLY A 76 18.08 -19.98 -1.26
N SER A 77 19.36 -19.64 -1.11
CA SER A 77 20.17 -19.77 0.11
C SER A 77 19.63 -18.96 1.31
N GLY A 78 18.71 -18.01 1.12
CA GLY A 78 18.10 -17.21 2.19
C GLY A 78 17.20 -18.04 3.11
N ALA A 79 16.34 -18.89 2.55
CA ALA A 79 15.54 -19.84 3.32
C ALA A 79 16.39 -20.96 3.95
N ALA A 80 17.49 -21.35 3.30
CA ALA A 80 18.45 -22.31 3.85
C ALA A 80 19.28 -21.71 5.02
N TRP A 81 19.73 -20.47 4.90
CA TRP A 81 20.40 -19.72 5.97
C TRP A 81 19.46 -19.47 7.15
N PHE A 82 18.21 -19.05 6.91
CA PHE A 82 17.23 -18.85 7.99
C PHE A 82 16.88 -20.17 8.71
N ARG A 83 16.74 -21.28 7.97
CA ARG A 83 16.57 -22.62 8.56
C ARG A 83 17.81 -23.06 9.35
N ARG A 84 19.02 -22.80 8.85
CA ARG A 84 20.31 -23.10 9.50
C ARG A 84 20.53 -22.26 10.77
N VAL A 85 20.18 -20.98 10.75
CA VAL A 85 20.22 -20.09 11.92
C VAL A 85 19.22 -20.56 12.98
N ARG A 86 17.99 -20.91 12.57
CA ARG A 86 16.93 -21.42 13.48
C ARG A 86 17.23 -22.82 14.05
N SER A 87 17.94 -23.68 13.33
CA SER A 87 18.31 -25.03 13.78
C SER A 87 19.61 -25.10 14.59
N SER A 88 20.42 -24.03 14.61
CA SER A 88 21.61 -23.97 15.45
C SER A 88 21.23 -23.70 16.92
N ARG A 89 21.37 -24.71 17.79
CA ARG A 89 21.06 -24.60 19.24
C ARG A 89 21.76 -23.42 19.94
N ARG A 90 22.90 -22.94 19.44
CA ARG A 90 23.65 -21.76 19.95
C ARG A 90 22.98 -20.40 19.66
N ALA A 91 22.03 -20.32 18.74
CA ALA A 91 21.30 -19.08 18.44
C ALA A 91 20.18 -18.79 19.47
N THR A 92 19.74 -19.80 20.23
CA THR A 92 18.62 -19.64 21.17
C THR A 92 18.94 -18.70 22.34
N GLU A 93 20.16 -18.72 22.89
CA GLU A 93 20.55 -17.82 24.00
C GLU A 93 20.76 -16.37 23.58
N ARG A 94 21.38 -16.14 22.41
CA ARG A 94 21.58 -14.78 21.89
C ARG A 94 20.27 -14.14 21.43
N CYS A 95 19.36 -14.93 20.83
CA CYS A 95 18.00 -14.49 20.54
C CYS A 95 17.16 -14.29 21.80
N ARG A 96 17.34 -15.08 22.88
CA ARG A 96 16.66 -14.83 24.17
C ARG A 96 17.04 -13.48 24.75
N ARG A 97 18.34 -13.13 24.71
CA ARG A 97 18.87 -11.85 25.23
C ARG A 97 18.37 -10.63 24.44
N ILE A 98 18.28 -10.74 23.12
CA ILE A 98 17.75 -9.65 22.28
C ILE A 98 16.23 -9.52 22.44
N ARG A 99 15.51 -10.63 22.62
CA ARG A 99 14.05 -10.61 22.83
C ARG A 99 13.63 -10.02 24.17
N ILE A 100 14.39 -10.28 25.26
CA ILE A 100 14.11 -9.69 26.58
C ILE A 100 14.32 -8.16 26.58
N ARG A 101 15.27 -7.65 25.78
CA ARG A 101 15.51 -6.19 25.63
C ARG A 101 14.40 -5.46 24.84
N TRP A 102 13.58 -6.19 24.10
CA TRP A 102 12.45 -5.67 23.32
C TRP A 102 11.10 -5.84 24.04
N SER A 103 11.09 -6.29 25.30
CA SER A 103 9.88 -6.46 26.13
C SER A 103 9.95 -5.68 27.45
N ARG A 104 10.88 -4.73 27.56
CA ARG A 104 10.97 -3.73 28.62
C ARG A 104 11.06 -2.36 27.96
#